data_AF-A0A5D0NHD5-F1
#
_entry.id   AF-A0A5D0NHD5-F1
#
_cell.length_a   1.000
_cell.length_b   1.000
_cell.length_c   1.000
_cell.angle_alpha   90.00
_cell.angle_beta   90.00
_cell.angle_gamma   90.00
#
_symmetry.space_group_name_H-M   'P 1'
#
loop_
_entity.id
_entity.type
_entity.pdbx_description
1 polymer ?
#
loop_
_entity_poly.entity_id
_entity_poly.type
_entity_poly.pdbx_seq_one_letter_code
_entity_poly.pdbx_strand_id
1 'polypeptide(L)'
;MTPPVIDVVSERVGVVMQNRPVVSLSSWMAEAIRLCAEAGKGVQVVTPAHARLTLPLRLALTGPDCRWVVTNPGGGYYDGFSGATLAWDGAAFAPDGGTADAFNGAAPDGTQFLVNATVRHTAYDTLNVGVVAQVMCEELDGAPPAGWGTSEPAGTAWNVERLTRLCRDRAPLSTWLVFVGEAAVGTMTVTRTTSGVQEAVTLGVGREPDVRSLVERLDAGFSLVSVLAQRIPGRPDLTAEPRWAGLPVPVGMAVGPEAQAEIGAGTSGRARWYDLSDGPEGWEEFARIVSTLRGPA
;
A
#
# COMPACT_ATOMS: atom_id res chain seq x y z
N MET A 1 4.72 -2.25 -30.79
CA MET A 1 4.48 -0.80 -30.75
C MET A 1 4.43 -0.40 -29.29
N THR A 2 5.25 0.57 -28.86
CA THR A 2 5.29 1.03 -27.47
C THR A 2 4.02 1.82 -27.17
N PRO A 3 3.26 1.50 -26.10
CA PRO A 3 2.14 2.34 -25.69
C PRO A 3 2.63 3.76 -25.37
N PRO A 4 1.85 4.82 -25.65
CA PRO A 4 2.30 6.20 -25.50
C PRO A 4 2.64 6.62 -24.06
N VAL A 5 2.25 5.81 -23.07
CA VAL A 5 2.50 6.04 -21.64
C VAL A 5 3.76 5.32 -21.11
N ILE A 6 4.44 4.54 -21.96
CA ILE A 6 5.65 3.78 -21.61
C ILE A 6 6.80 4.24 -22.50
N ASP A 7 7.95 4.57 -21.93
CA ASP A 7 9.10 5.07 -22.69
C ASP A 7 9.89 3.93 -23.34
N VAL A 8 10.05 2.81 -22.63
CA VAL A 8 10.73 1.60 -23.13
C VAL A 8 9.90 0.37 -22.78
N VAL A 9 9.68 -0.51 -23.75
CA VAL A 9 9.06 -1.82 -23.53
C VAL A 9 10.05 -2.90 -23.93
N SER A 10 10.24 -3.86 -23.03
CA SER A 10 11.00 -5.09 -23.28
C SER A 10 10.09 -6.31 -23.16
N GLU A 11 10.67 -7.51 -23.24
CA GLU A 11 9.96 -8.76 -22.97
C GLU A 11 9.51 -8.88 -21.49
N ARG A 12 10.22 -8.25 -20.55
CA ARG A 12 9.97 -8.40 -19.10
C ARG A 12 9.29 -7.19 -18.45
N VAL A 13 9.56 -5.97 -18.92
CA VAL A 13 9.11 -4.75 -18.25
C VAL A 13 8.64 -3.66 -19.20
N GLY A 14 7.78 -2.78 -18.69
CA GLY A 14 7.64 -1.42 -19.18
C GLY A 14 8.42 -0.44 -18.29
N VAL A 15 9.17 0.47 -18.91
CA VAL A 15 9.94 1.50 -18.21
C VAL A 15 9.27 2.86 -18.42
N VAL A 16 9.03 3.58 -17.33
CA VAL A 16 8.47 4.93 -17.33
C VAL A 16 9.47 5.88 -16.67
N MET A 17 9.93 6.89 -17.41
CA MET A 17 10.89 7.89 -16.95
C MET A 17 10.17 9.12 -16.41
N GLN A 18 10.51 9.56 -15.20
CA GLN A 18 9.88 10.68 -14.52
C GLN A 18 10.93 11.61 -13.95
N ASN A 19 10.94 12.87 -14.42
CA ASN A 19 11.79 13.94 -13.89
C ASN A 19 10.92 14.99 -13.19
N ARG A 20 10.46 14.67 -11.97
CA ARG A 20 9.66 15.56 -11.13
C ARG A 20 10.10 15.45 -9.67
N PRO A 21 9.99 16.52 -8.86
CA PRO A 21 10.29 16.46 -7.42
C PRO A 21 9.40 15.48 -6.65
N VAL A 22 8.15 15.30 -7.09
CA VAL A 22 7.21 14.31 -6.57
C VAL A 22 6.57 13.60 -7.75
N VAL A 23 6.66 12.28 -7.76
CA VAL A 23 6.09 11.38 -8.75
C VAL A 23 4.91 10.66 -8.11
N SER A 24 3.74 10.82 -8.72
CA SER A 24 2.48 10.30 -8.23
C SER A 24 1.97 9.14 -9.07
N LEU A 25 0.99 8.41 -8.55
CA LEU A 25 0.18 7.44 -9.28
C LEU A 25 -0.79 8.20 -10.18
N SER A 26 -0.27 8.97 -11.13
CA SER A 26 -1.08 9.70 -12.12
C SER A 26 -1.92 8.74 -12.97
N SER A 27 -2.94 9.25 -13.67
CA SER A 27 -3.73 8.42 -14.59
C SER A 27 -2.87 7.74 -15.66
N TRP A 28 -1.82 8.40 -16.13
CA TRP A 28 -0.86 7.83 -17.09
C TRP A 28 -0.01 6.73 -16.46
N MET A 29 0.45 6.93 -15.22
CA MET A 29 1.20 5.91 -14.48
C MET A 29 0.34 4.69 -14.17
N ALA A 30 -0.90 4.90 -13.72
CA ALA A 30 -1.86 3.83 -13.47
C ALA A 30 -2.17 3.04 -14.75
N GLU A 31 -2.28 3.71 -15.89
CA GLU A 31 -2.46 3.07 -17.20
C GLU A 31 -1.23 2.26 -17.62
N ALA A 32 -0.01 2.78 -17.42
CA ALA A 32 1.21 2.04 -17.70
C ALA A 32 1.31 0.75 -16.85
N ILE A 33 0.95 0.84 -15.56
CA ILE A 33 0.85 -0.33 -14.65
C ILE A 33 -0.17 -1.34 -15.15
N ARG A 34 -1.37 -0.88 -15.53
CA ARG A 34 -2.42 -1.75 -16.08
C ARG A 34 -1.97 -2.47 -17.34
N LEU A 35 -1.41 -1.75 -18.32
CA LEU A 35 -0.96 -2.32 -19.59
C LEU A 35 0.18 -3.33 -19.39
N CYS A 36 1.11 -3.07 -18.48
CA CYS A 36 2.18 -4.01 -18.17
C CYS A 36 1.63 -5.26 -17.47
N ALA A 37 0.74 -5.10 -16.48
CA ALA A 37 0.12 -6.21 -15.78
C ALA A 37 -0.67 -7.13 -16.73
N GLU A 38 -1.46 -6.57 -17.65
CA GLU A 38 -2.20 -7.33 -18.67
C GLU A 38 -1.28 -8.09 -19.62
N ALA A 39 -0.08 -7.57 -19.88
CA ALA A 39 0.94 -8.21 -20.69
C ALA A 39 1.87 -9.15 -19.89
N GLY A 40 1.63 -9.35 -18.60
CA GLY A 40 2.48 -10.17 -17.72
C GLY A 40 3.88 -9.58 -17.46
N LYS A 41 4.01 -8.25 -17.51
CA LYS A 41 5.26 -7.50 -17.35
C LYS A 41 5.30 -6.71 -16.05
N GLY A 42 6.50 -6.50 -15.50
CA GLY A 42 6.73 -5.55 -14.41
C GLY A 42 6.76 -4.09 -14.89
N VAL A 43 6.64 -3.13 -13.97
CA VAL A 43 6.83 -1.70 -14.26
C VAL A 43 8.04 -1.13 -13.51
N GLN A 44 8.95 -0.50 -14.25
CA GLN A 44 10.12 0.16 -13.68
C GLN A 44 10.01 1.67 -13.85
N VAL A 45 9.90 2.39 -12.74
CA VAL A 45 9.81 3.85 -12.73
C VAL A 45 11.21 4.42 -12.53
N VAL A 46 11.74 5.09 -13.55
CA VAL A 46 13.09 5.68 -13.52
C VAL A 46 12.99 7.15 -13.10
N THR A 47 13.70 7.53 -12.03
CA THR A 47 13.70 8.92 -11.53
C THR A 47 15.10 9.42 -11.21
N PRO A 48 15.32 10.75 -11.20
CA PRO A 48 16.47 11.36 -10.52
C PRO A 48 16.46 11.10 -9.01
N ALA A 49 17.63 11.21 -8.37
CA ALA A 49 17.78 11.03 -6.92
C ALA A 49 17.06 12.08 -6.06
N HIS A 50 16.67 13.22 -6.63
CA HIS A 50 15.89 14.25 -5.93
C HIS A 50 14.38 14.00 -5.94
N ALA A 51 13.91 13.04 -6.74
CA ALA A 51 12.50 12.72 -6.86
C ALA A 51 12.02 11.92 -5.64
N ARG A 52 10.74 12.08 -5.31
CA ARG A 52 10.05 11.35 -4.25
C ARG A 52 8.83 10.67 -4.79
N LEU A 53 8.46 9.52 -4.24
CA LEU A 53 7.21 8.84 -4.61
C LEU A 53 6.11 9.21 -3.60
N THR A 54 4.90 9.43 -4.11
CA THR A 54 3.71 9.47 -3.25
C THR A 54 3.45 8.07 -2.67
N LEU A 55 2.75 8.01 -1.53
CA LEU A 55 2.34 6.74 -0.93
C LEU A 55 1.56 5.84 -1.90
N PRO A 56 0.55 6.33 -2.66
CA PRO A 56 -0.16 5.49 -3.61
C PRO A 56 0.72 4.89 -4.71
N LEU A 57 1.68 5.64 -5.27
CA LEU A 57 2.60 5.09 -6.27
C LEU A 57 3.52 4.04 -5.65
N ARG A 58 4.05 4.32 -4.46
CA ARG A 58 4.87 3.35 -3.72
C ARG A 58 4.13 2.04 -3.49
N LEU A 59 2.86 2.10 -3.11
CA LEU A 59 2.03 0.91 -2.88
C LEU A 59 1.59 0.21 -4.17
N ALA A 60 1.53 0.92 -5.30
CA ALA A 60 1.19 0.35 -6.59
C ALA A 60 2.37 -0.40 -7.25
N LEU A 61 3.62 0.00 -6.95
CA LEU A 61 4.83 -0.66 -7.45
C LEU A 61 5.15 -1.93 -6.65
N THR A 62 4.31 -2.95 -6.82
CA THR A 62 4.45 -4.25 -6.16
C THR A 62 4.57 -5.37 -7.18
N GLY A 63 5.26 -6.44 -6.78
CA GLY A 63 5.41 -7.66 -7.60
C GLY A 63 6.78 -7.79 -8.27
N PRO A 64 7.00 -8.92 -8.97
CA PRO A 64 8.26 -9.20 -9.66
C PRO A 64 8.57 -8.15 -10.71
N ASP A 65 9.83 -7.74 -10.79
CA ASP A 65 10.35 -6.74 -11.75
C ASP A 65 9.69 -5.35 -11.70
N CYS A 66 8.73 -5.11 -10.78
CA CYS A 66 8.25 -3.78 -10.42
C CYS A 66 9.27 -3.07 -9.54
N ARG A 67 9.78 -1.91 -9.97
CA ARG A 67 10.89 -1.23 -9.28
C ARG A 67 10.82 0.27 -9.35
N TRP A 68 11.42 0.90 -8.34
CA TRP A 68 11.82 2.30 -8.40
C TRP A 68 13.30 2.36 -8.75
N VAL A 69 13.62 2.73 -9.98
CA VAL A 69 14.99 2.85 -10.49
C VAL A 69 15.45 4.29 -10.33
N VAL A 70 16.51 4.52 -9.58
CA VAL A 70 17.01 5.86 -9.28
C VAL A 70 18.34 6.06 -10.01
N THR A 71 18.45 7.14 -10.77
CA THR A 71 19.73 7.52 -11.39
C THR A 71 20.64 8.11 -10.31
N ASN A 72 21.79 7.49 -10.09
CA ASN A 72 22.77 7.97 -9.13
C ASN A 72 23.57 9.15 -9.73
N PRO A 73 23.72 10.30 -9.02
CA PRO A 73 24.59 11.38 -9.47
C PRO A 73 26.04 10.96 -9.72
N GLY A 74 26.54 9.95 -8.99
CA GLY A 74 27.88 9.37 -9.20
C GLY A 74 27.99 8.41 -10.38
N GLY A 75 26.91 8.23 -11.15
CA GLY A 75 26.81 7.25 -12.24
C GLY A 75 26.13 5.95 -11.80
N GLY A 76 25.47 5.30 -12.77
CA GLY A 76 24.73 4.05 -12.55
C GLY A 76 23.32 4.25 -11.99
N TYR A 77 22.72 3.13 -11.60
CA TYR A 77 21.34 3.07 -11.13
C TYR A 77 21.27 2.27 -9.82
N TYR A 78 20.28 2.57 -9.00
CA TYR A 78 19.98 1.77 -7.81
C TYR A 78 18.48 1.71 -7.56
N ASP A 79 18.06 0.73 -6.78
CA ASP A 79 16.67 0.56 -6.39
C ASP A 79 16.33 1.52 -5.23
N GLY A 80 15.35 2.40 -5.43
CA GLY A 80 14.98 3.42 -4.44
C GLY A 80 14.26 2.86 -3.20
N PHE A 81 13.81 1.60 -3.21
CA PHE A 81 13.22 0.95 -2.04
C PHE A 81 14.25 0.20 -1.18
N SER A 82 15.29 -0.36 -1.82
CA SER A 82 16.22 -1.29 -1.17
C SER A 82 17.68 -0.84 -1.17
N GLY A 83 18.06 0.12 -2.02
CA GLY A 83 19.44 0.56 -2.20
C GLY A 83 20.29 -0.37 -3.06
N ALA A 84 19.76 -1.50 -3.54
CA ALA A 84 20.49 -2.43 -4.39
C ALA A 84 20.95 -1.73 -5.68
N THR A 85 22.22 -1.87 -6.07
CA THR A 85 22.70 -1.35 -7.37
C THR A 85 22.06 -2.14 -8.51
N LEU A 86 21.79 -1.42 -9.60
CA LEU A 86 21.04 -1.93 -10.74
C LEU A 86 21.83 -1.77 -12.03
N ALA A 87 21.78 -2.80 -12.87
CA ALA A 87 22.27 -2.77 -14.24
C ALA A 87 21.15 -3.17 -15.21
N TRP A 88 21.17 -2.62 -16.42
CA TRP A 88 20.29 -3.07 -17.48
C TRP A 88 20.83 -4.39 -18.06
N ASP A 89 20.06 -5.47 -17.95
CA ASP A 89 20.47 -6.81 -18.40
C ASP A 89 20.10 -7.11 -19.88
N GLY A 90 19.59 -6.10 -20.60
CA GLY A 90 19.03 -6.25 -21.95
C GLY A 90 17.50 -6.33 -21.96
N ALA A 91 16.88 -6.68 -20.84
CA ALA A 91 15.43 -6.77 -20.69
C ALA A 91 14.88 -5.94 -19.52
N ALA A 92 15.59 -5.78 -18.42
CA ALA A 92 15.13 -5.00 -17.26
C ALA A 92 16.32 -4.42 -16.48
N PHE A 93 16.06 -3.42 -15.64
CA PHE A 93 16.99 -3.09 -14.56
C PHE A 93 16.89 -4.18 -13.49
N ALA A 94 17.99 -4.93 -13.28
CA ALA A 94 18.09 -6.03 -12.34
C ALA A 94 19.21 -5.77 -11.32
N PRO A 95 19.16 -6.35 -10.10
CA PRO A 95 20.20 -6.18 -9.11
C PRO A 95 21.48 -6.83 -9.60
N ASP A 96 22.61 -6.14 -9.50
CA ASP A 96 23.93 -6.64 -9.88
C ASP A 96 24.76 -7.13 -8.67
N GLY A 97 24.16 -7.13 -7.48
CA GLY A 97 24.73 -7.68 -6.25
C GLY A 97 25.41 -6.65 -5.33
N GLY A 98 25.46 -5.37 -5.72
CA GLY A 98 25.97 -4.28 -4.87
C GLY A 98 24.89 -3.50 -4.12
N THR A 99 25.35 -2.54 -3.32
CA THR A 99 24.53 -1.56 -2.60
C THR A 99 25.06 -0.16 -2.89
N ALA A 100 24.18 0.78 -3.20
CA ALA A 100 24.56 2.14 -3.56
C ALA A 100 24.85 2.99 -2.32
N ASP A 101 26.03 3.62 -2.27
CA ASP A 101 26.39 4.55 -1.19
C ASP A 101 25.40 5.72 -1.05
N ALA A 102 24.84 6.19 -2.18
CA ALA A 102 23.82 7.25 -2.19
C ALA A 102 22.55 6.89 -1.42
N PHE A 103 22.28 5.59 -1.20
CA PHE A 103 21.17 5.12 -0.39
C PHE A 103 21.46 5.23 1.12
N ASN A 104 22.73 5.18 1.52
CA ASN A 104 23.18 5.27 2.91
C ASN A 104 23.19 6.73 3.39
N GLY A 105 22.01 7.32 3.55
CA GLY A 105 21.80 8.65 4.13
C GLY A 105 21.31 8.57 5.58
N ALA A 106 21.37 9.70 6.29
CA ALA A 106 20.67 9.83 7.57
C ALA A 106 19.17 9.58 7.36
N ALA A 107 18.54 8.80 8.24
CA ALA A 107 17.10 8.59 8.22
C ALA A 107 16.37 9.93 8.42
N PRO A 108 15.17 10.12 7.84
CA PRO A 108 14.36 11.29 8.15
C PRO A 108 14.07 11.39 9.65
N ASP A 109 14.07 12.61 10.21
CA ASP A 109 13.73 12.87 11.62
C ASP A 109 12.22 12.78 11.92
N GLY A 110 11.42 12.22 10.98
CA GLY A 110 9.98 12.10 11.10
C GLY A 110 9.51 10.66 11.25
N THR A 111 8.26 10.51 11.67
CA THR A 111 7.61 9.21 11.85
C THR A 111 6.30 9.19 11.07
N GLN A 112 6.11 8.15 10.29
CA GLN A 112 4.86 7.82 9.61
C GLN A 112 4.28 6.57 10.23
N PHE A 113 2.95 6.45 10.18
CA PHE A 113 2.25 5.21 10.47
C PHE A 113 1.49 4.75 9.24
N LEU A 114 1.66 3.48 8.90
CA LEU A 114 0.82 2.81 7.91
C LEU A 114 -0.10 1.85 8.64
N VAL A 115 -1.40 2.03 8.45
CA VAL A 115 -2.43 1.14 8.98
C VAL A 115 -3.10 0.45 7.80
N ASN A 116 -2.96 -0.86 7.72
CA ASN A 116 -3.66 -1.70 6.77
C ASN A 116 -4.83 -2.38 7.48
N ALA A 117 -6.04 -2.25 6.94
CA ALA A 117 -7.23 -2.94 7.42
C ALA A 117 -7.83 -3.74 6.28
N THR A 118 -8.19 -4.99 6.55
CA THR A 118 -8.95 -5.83 5.63
C THR A 118 -10.26 -6.22 6.28
N VAL A 119 -11.36 -5.98 5.58
CA VAL A 119 -12.69 -6.43 5.99
C VAL A 119 -13.31 -7.29 4.89
N ARG A 120 -14.21 -8.17 5.28
CA ARG A 120 -15.02 -8.97 4.37
C ARG A 120 -16.48 -8.62 4.55
N HIS A 121 -17.18 -8.41 3.46
CA HIS A 121 -18.61 -8.16 3.43
C HIS A 121 -19.30 -9.37 2.82
N THR A 122 -20.44 -9.74 3.40
CA THR A 122 -21.38 -10.58 2.66
C THR A 122 -21.94 -9.77 1.48
N ALA A 123 -22.01 -10.38 0.30
CA ALA A 123 -22.48 -9.71 -0.89
C ALA A 123 -24.02 -9.60 -0.90
N TYR A 124 -24.53 -8.42 -0.54
CA TYR A 124 -25.94 -8.06 -0.67
C TYR A 124 -26.11 -6.86 -1.60
N ASP A 125 -27.29 -6.67 -2.18
CA ASP A 125 -27.55 -5.57 -3.13
C ASP A 125 -27.36 -4.19 -2.48
N THR A 126 -27.63 -4.09 -1.18
CA THR A 126 -27.48 -2.86 -0.37
C THR A 126 -26.07 -2.64 0.18
N LEU A 127 -25.09 -3.46 -0.21
CA LEU A 127 -23.71 -3.29 0.23
C LEU A 127 -23.15 -1.95 -0.27
N ASN A 128 -22.61 -1.17 0.67
CA ASN A 128 -21.85 0.04 0.42
C ASN A 128 -20.38 -0.23 0.72
N VAL A 129 -19.51 0.07 -0.24
CA VAL A 129 -18.05 -0.01 -0.08
C VAL A 129 -17.43 1.37 0.07
N GLY A 130 -16.30 1.46 0.75
CA GLY A 130 -15.60 2.70 1.10
C GLY A 130 -15.90 3.19 2.51
N VAL A 131 -16.90 2.66 3.21
CA VAL A 131 -17.20 3.07 4.59
C VAL A 131 -16.03 2.74 5.53
N VAL A 132 -15.26 1.67 5.26
CA VAL A 132 -14.07 1.33 6.04
C VAL A 132 -12.99 2.41 5.93
N ALA A 133 -12.70 2.86 4.70
CA ALA A 133 -11.77 3.97 4.49
C ALA A 133 -12.25 5.26 5.17
N GLN A 134 -13.56 5.51 5.17
CA GLN A 134 -14.14 6.64 5.89
C GLN A 134 -13.90 6.56 7.39
N VAL A 135 -14.21 5.41 8.03
CA VAL A 135 -13.98 5.20 9.46
C VAL A 135 -12.50 5.34 9.81
N MET A 136 -11.61 4.79 8.99
CA MET A 136 -10.16 4.92 9.21
C MET A 136 -9.69 6.38 9.18
N CYS A 137 -10.17 7.19 8.23
CA CYS A 137 -9.84 8.62 8.21
C CYS A 137 -10.47 9.37 9.39
N GLU A 138 -11.73 9.10 9.74
CA GLU A 138 -12.36 9.75 10.89
C GLU A 138 -11.60 9.50 12.19
N GLU A 139 -11.14 8.26 12.42
CA GLU A 139 -10.35 7.89 13.61
C GLU A 139 -8.91 8.41 13.55
N LEU A 140 -8.22 8.23 12.42
CA LEU A 140 -6.76 8.46 12.34
C LEU A 140 -6.37 9.83 11.81
N ASP A 141 -7.27 10.52 11.11
CA ASP A 141 -7.07 11.87 10.54
C ASP A 141 -8.01 12.90 11.17
N GLY A 142 -9.07 12.45 11.87
CA GLY A 142 -10.01 13.31 12.58
C GLY A 142 -11.21 13.79 11.74
N ALA A 143 -11.25 13.42 10.46
CA ALA A 143 -12.29 13.80 9.51
C ALA A 143 -12.49 12.70 8.45
N PRO A 144 -13.65 12.61 7.78
CA PRO A 144 -13.80 11.74 6.62
C PRO A 144 -12.85 12.17 5.49
N PRO A 145 -12.55 11.29 4.52
CA PRO A 145 -11.73 11.66 3.37
C PRO A 145 -12.32 12.87 2.64
N ALA A 146 -11.48 13.75 2.15
CA ALA A 146 -11.89 14.90 1.35
C ALA A 146 -12.19 14.49 -0.09
N GLY A 147 -11.41 13.56 -0.64
CA GLY A 147 -11.53 13.17 -2.04
C GLY A 147 -10.98 11.79 -2.36
N TRP A 148 -11.33 11.30 -3.54
CA TRP A 148 -10.93 9.99 -4.09
C TRP A 148 -10.75 10.03 -5.61
N GLY A 149 -10.14 8.97 -6.14
CA GLY A 149 -9.99 8.72 -7.57
C GLY A 149 -9.43 7.34 -7.85
N THR A 150 -9.37 6.93 -9.12
CA THR A 150 -8.64 5.72 -9.56
C THR A 150 -7.14 5.95 -9.72
N SER A 151 -6.72 7.21 -9.57
CA SER A 151 -5.36 7.71 -9.69
C SER A 151 -5.26 9.05 -8.96
N GLU A 152 -4.05 9.51 -8.72
CA GLU A 152 -3.79 10.85 -8.24
C GLU A 152 -3.86 11.89 -9.38
N PRO A 153 -4.33 13.13 -9.11
CA PRO A 153 -4.89 13.60 -7.84
C PRO A 153 -6.27 12.99 -7.55
N ALA A 154 -6.59 12.81 -6.27
CA ALA A 154 -7.89 12.35 -5.77
C ALA A 154 -8.97 13.46 -5.89
N GLY A 155 -9.23 13.90 -7.12
CA GLY A 155 -10.01 15.12 -7.40
C GLY A 155 -11.53 14.98 -7.29
N THR A 156 -12.08 13.78 -7.06
CA THR A 156 -13.51 13.59 -6.86
C THR A 156 -13.85 13.71 -5.38
N ALA A 157 -14.82 14.55 -5.01
CA ALA A 157 -15.25 14.64 -3.61
C ALA A 157 -15.69 13.28 -3.05
N TRP A 158 -15.35 13.02 -1.79
CA TRP A 158 -15.69 11.77 -1.12
C TRP A 158 -17.20 11.51 -1.12
N ASN A 159 -17.58 10.37 -1.71
CA ASN A 159 -18.97 9.96 -1.80
C ASN A 159 -19.04 8.43 -1.92
N VAL A 160 -19.45 7.78 -0.83
CA VAL A 160 -19.55 6.33 -0.70
C VAL A 160 -20.48 5.73 -1.75
N GLU A 161 -21.59 6.38 -2.11
CA GLU A 161 -22.53 5.86 -3.11
C GLU A 161 -21.90 5.82 -4.51
N ARG A 162 -21.20 6.89 -4.91
CA ARG A 162 -20.51 6.95 -6.21
C ARG A 162 -19.37 5.95 -6.29
N LEU A 163 -18.62 5.82 -5.20
CA LEU A 163 -17.55 4.83 -5.08
C LEU A 163 -18.13 3.41 -5.22
N THR A 164 -19.19 3.12 -4.47
CA THR A 164 -19.89 1.83 -4.53
C THR A 164 -20.40 1.52 -5.93
N ARG A 165 -20.97 2.51 -6.62
CA ARG A 165 -21.42 2.37 -8.01
C ARG A 165 -20.27 1.99 -8.94
N LEU A 166 -19.14 2.71 -8.86
CA LEU A 166 -17.95 2.39 -9.67
C LEU A 166 -17.47 0.95 -9.43
N CYS A 167 -17.37 0.52 -8.17
CA CYS A 167 -16.95 -0.84 -7.84
C CYS A 167 -17.94 -1.89 -8.34
N ARG A 168 -19.25 -1.60 -8.28
CA ARG A 168 -20.31 -2.48 -8.78
C ARG A 168 -20.27 -2.60 -10.31
N ASP A 169 -20.09 -1.50 -11.03
CA ASP A 169 -20.03 -1.48 -12.49
C ASP A 169 -18.81 -2.22 -13.04
N ARG A 170 -17.72 -2.29 -12.27
CA ARG A 170 -16.50 -3.02 -12.63
C ARG A 170 -16.54 -4.50 -12.23
N ALA A 171 -17.46 -4.92 -11.38
CA ALA A 171 -17.51 -6.30 -10.92
C ALA A 171 -17.68 -7.29 -12.10
N PRO A 172 -16.98 -8.44 -12.09
CA PRO A 172 -16.18 -9.00 -11.02
C PRO A 172 -14.71 -8.52 -10.96
N LEU A 173 -14.29 -7.59 -11.83
CA LEU A 173 -12.92 -7.08 -11.82
C LEU A 173 -12.65 -6.28 -10.54
N SER A 174 -11.45 -6.42 -9.99
CA SER A 174 -11.00 -5.62 -8.85
C SER A 174 -10.92 -4.14 -9.20
N THR A 175 -11.16 -3.29 -8.19
CA THR A 175 -11.07 -1.84 -8.31
C THR A 175 -10.07 -1.29 -7.30
N TRP A 176 -9.02 -0.66 -7.81
CA TRP A 176 -8.05 0.10 -7.02
C TRP A 176 -8.44 1.58 -6.98
N LEU A 177 -8.33 2.19 -5.81
CA LEU A 177 -8.68 3.57 -5.57
C LEU A 177 -7.61 4.23 -4.69
N VAL A 178 -7.45 5.54 -4.88
CA VAL A 178 -6.70 6.43 -4.00
C VAL A 178 -7.68 7.36 -3.30
N PHE A 179 -7.37 7.74 -2.07
CA PHE A 179 -8.15 8.73 -1.33
C PHE A 179 -7.24 9.59 -0.46
N VAL A 180 -7.72 10.78 -0.13
CA VAL A 180 -6.97 11.77 0.66
C VAL A 180 -7.87 12.33 1.74
N GLY A 181 -7.30 12.48 2.93
CA GLY A 181 -7.87 13.25 4.04
C GLY A 181 -7.22 14.65 4.13
N GLU A 182 -7.23 15.24 5.31
CA GLU A 182 -6.55 16.50 5.61
C GLU A 182 -5.04 16.31 5.73
N ALA A 183 -4.61 15.34 6.53
CA ALA A 183 -3.19 14.98 6.71
C ALA A 183 -2.92 13.49 6.44
N ALA A 184 -3.91 12.77 5.91
CA ALA A 184 -3.81 11.37 5.56
C ALA A 184 -3.88 11.12 4.05
N VAL A 185 -3.18 10.09 3.58
CA VAL A 185 -3.29 9.59 2.21
C VAL A 185 -3.45 8.09 2.25
N GLY A 186 -4.36 7.54 1.45
CA GLY A 186 -4.65 6.12 1.46
C GLY A 186 -4.95 5.54 0.10
N THR A 187 -4.96 4.21 0.09
CA THR A 187 -5.34 3.39 -1.06
C THR A 187 -6.35 2.36 -0.61
N MET A 188 -7.24 1.97 -1.50
CA MET A 188 -8.23 0.94 -1.25
C MET A 188 -8.36 0.03 -2.45
N THR A 189 -8.42 -1.27 -2.20
CA THR A 189 -8.77 -2.26 -3.20
C THR A 189 -10.07 -2.94 -2.81
N VAL A 190 -11.02 -2.96 -3.74
CA VAL A 190 -12.28 -3.70 -3.62
C VAL A 190 -12.22 -4.90 -4.57
N THR A 191 -12.33 -6.11 -4.02
CA THR A 191 -12.22 -7.35 -4.78
C THR A 191 -13.40 -8.27 -4.47
N ARG A 192 -14.00 -8.86 -5.52
CA ARG A 192 -14.98 -9.93 -5.34
C ARG A 192 -14.25 -11.24 -5.05
N THR A 193 -14.66 -11.91 -3.99
CA THR A 193 -14.14 -13.20 -3.53
C THR A 193 -15.25 -14.24 -3.58
N THR A 194 -14.92 -15.52 -3.42
CA THR A 194 -15.92 -16.61 -3.31
C THR A 194 -16.83 -16.43 -2.10
N SER A 195 -16.33 -15.82 -1.02
CA SER A 195 -17.03 -15.59 0.25
C SER A 195 -17.70 -14.21 0.37
N GLY A 196 -17.70 -13.40 -0.70
CA GLY A 196 -18.33 -12.07 -0.71
C GLY A 196 -17.45 -10.99 -1.32
N VAL A 197 -17.46 -9.79 -0.76
CA VAL A 197 -16.65 -8.65 -1.22
C VAL A 197 -15.61 -8.32 -0.15
N GLN A 198 -14.36 -8.16 -0.54
CA GLN A 198 -13.28 -7.78 0.37
C GLN A 198 -12.87 -6.32 0.09
N GLU A 199 -12.81 -5.50 1.15
CA GLU A 199 -12.16 -4.19 1.12
C GLU A 199 -10.82 -4.29 1.85
N ALA A 200 -9.74 -3.98 1.14
CA ALA A 200 -8.41 -3.84 1.71
C ALA A 200 -7.99 -2.37 1.63
N VAL A 201 -7.85 -1.71 2.78
CA VAL A 201 -7.55 -0.29 2.91
C VAL A 201 -6.18 -0.12 3.54
N THR A 202 -5.32 0.71 2.95
CA THR A 202 -4.06 1.15 3.55
C THR A 202 -4.10 2.66 3.72
N LEU A 203 -3.92 3.15 4.95
CA LEU A 203 -3.90 4.58 5.27
C LEU A 203 -2.54 4.96 5.87
N GLY A 204 -1.94 6.03 5.35
CA GLY A 204 -0.76 6.66 5.92
C GLY A 204 -1.13 7.92 6.70
N VAL A 205 -0.53 8.09 7.88
CA VAL A 205 -0.66 9.30 8.72
C VAL A 205 0.70 9.71 9.30
N GLY A 206 0.92 11.00 9.47
CA GLY A 206 2.17 11.57 10.02
C GLY A 206 2.17 11.76 11.54
N ARG A 207 1.14 11.26 12.24
CA ARG A 207 0.97 11.35 13.69
C ARG A 207 0.70 9.96 14.27
N GLU A 208 1.01 9.77 15.54
CA GLU A 208 0.73 8.50 16.23
C GLU A 208 -0.79 8.26 16.31
N PRO A 209 -1.29 7.16 15.71
CA PRO A 209 -2.71 6.82 15.71
C PRO A 209 -3.10 6.01 16.94
N ASP A 210 -4.34 6.21 17.43
CA ASP A 210 -4.97 5.25 18.34
C ASP A 210 -5.57 4.08 17.54
N VAL A 211 -4.73 3.08 17.26
CA VAL A 211 -5.12 1.91 16.45
C VAL A 211 -6.09 1.01 17.21
N ARG A 212 -6.02 0.96 18.54
CA ARG A 212 -6.90 0.10 19.34
C ARG A 212 -8.35 0.56 19.21
N SER A 213 -8.60 1.85 19.39
CA SER A 213 -9.94 2.44 19.21
C SER A 213 -10.45 2.24 17.78
N LEU A 214 -9.58 2.37 16.77
CA LEU A 214 -9.93 2.04 15.39
C LEU A 214 -10.39 0.58 15.23
N VAL A 215 -9.65 -0.37 15.79
CA VAL A 215 -9.98 -1.81 15.70
C VAL A 215 -11.34 -2.10 16.34
N GLU A 216 -11.61 -1.54 17.52
CA GLU A 216 -12.90 -1.69 18.20
C GLU A 216 -14.05 -1.14 17.35
N ARG A 217 -13.86 0.04 16.73
CA ARG A 217 -14.87 0.64 15.86
C ARG A 217 -15.09 -0.16 14.57
N LEU A 218 -14.02 -0.71 13.97
CA LEU A 218 -14.12 -1.55 12.78
C LEU A 218 -14.80 -2.90 13.09
N ASP A 219 -14.43 -3.56 14.19
CA ASP A 219 -15.02 -4.84 14.60
C ASP A 219 -16.50 -4.70 15.03
N ALA A 220 -16.90 -3.53 15.53
CA ALA A 220 -18.30 -3.24 15.81
C ALA A 220 -19.16 -3.09 14.54
N GLY A 221 -18.58 -2.60 13.44
CA GLY A 221 -19.32 -2.26 12.22
C GLY A 221 -19.17 -3.27 11.07
N PHE A 222 -18.12 -4.08 11.06
CA PHE A 222 -17.74 -4.90 9.90
C PHE A 222 -17.28 -6.30 10.31
N SER A 223 -17.33 -7.26 9.38
CA SER A 223 -16.62 -8.53 9.56
C SER A 223 -15.13 -8.31 9.30
N LEU A 224 -14.43 -7.89 10.36
CA LEU A 224 -13.00 -7.60 10.32
C LEU A 224 -12.21 -8.89 10.02
N VAL A 225 -11.29 -8.83 9.07
CA VAL A 225 -10.36 -9.93 8.76
C VAL A 225 -9.04 -9.69 9.49
N SER A 226 -8.46 -8.51 9.32
CA SER A 226 -7.23 -8.13 10.01
C SER A 226 -7.02 -6.62 10.04
N VAL A 227 -6.21 -6.18 11.00
CA VAL A 227 -5.55 -4.87 10.99
C VAL A 227 -4.07 -5.08 11.27
N LEU A 228 -3.20 -4.36 10.57
CA LEU A 228 -1.77 -4.26 10.90
C LEU A 228 -1.39 -2.79 10.91
N ALA A 229 -0.84 -2.33 12.02
CA ALA A 229 -0.24 -1.01 12.12
C ALA A 229 1.27 -1.10 12.18
N GLN A 230 1.94 -0.26 11.41
CA GLN A 230 3.39 -0.19 11.33
C GLN A 230 3.85 1.24 11.50
N ARG A 231 4.89 1.42 12.31
CA ARG A 231 5.63 2.67 12.44
C ARG A 231 6.82 2.63 11.49
N ILE A 232 6.99 3.67 10.69
CA ILE A 232 8.03 3.77 9.68
C ILE A 232 8.69 5.13 9.82
N PRO A 233 10.02 5.22 9.97
CA PRO A 233 10.65 6.52 9.93
C PRO A 233 10.52 7.10 8.52
N GLY A 234 10.16 8.36 8.41
CA GLY A 234 9.69 8.92 7.16
C GLY A 234 9.30 10.39 7.26
N ARG A 235 9.01 11.00 6.11
CA ARG A 235 8.65 12.41 6.05
C ARG A 235 7.23 12.66 6.59
N PRO A 236 6.94 13.83 7.19
CA PRO A 236 5.58 14.16 7.62
C PRO A 236 4.59 14.28 6.44
N ASP A 237 5.07 14.52 5.22
CA ASP A 237 4.25 14.63 4.00
C ASP A 237 3.91 13.28 3.32
N LEU A 238 4.20 12.16 4.00
CA LEU A 238 3.92 10.79 3.55
C LEU A 238 4.61 10.37 2.24
N THR A 239 5.50 11.18 1.70
CA THR A 239 6.30 10.81 0.52
C THR A 239 7.52 9.97 0.91
N ALA A 240 7.95 9.11 -0.01
CA ALA A 240 9.16 8.29 0.13
C ALA A 240 10.31 8.89 -0.67
N GLU A 241 11.50 8.91 -0.07
CA GLU A 241 12.75 9.31 -0.71
C GLU A 241 13.59 8.09 -1.06
N PRO A 242 14.47 8.16 -2.07
CA PRO A 242 15.29 7.04 -2.50
C PRO A 242 16.54 6.90 -1.62
N ARG A 243 16.31 6.81 -0.31
CA ARG A 243 17.33 6.69 0.74
C ARG A 243 16.84 5.76 1.84
N TRP A 244 17.79 5.21 2.59
CA TRP A 244 17.49 4.46 3.78
C TRP A 244 16.73 5.32 4.79
N ALA A 245 15.50 4.91 5.09
CA ALA A 245 14.68 5.54 6.10
C ALA A 245 14.61 4.73 7.40
N GLY A 246 15.26 3.57 7.49
CA GLY A 246 15.09 2.63 8.59
C GLY A 246 14.05 1.56 8.29
N LEU A 247 13.96 0.57 9.19
CA LEU A 247 13.03 -0.53 9.05
C LEU A 247 11.65 -0.16 9.58
N PRO A 248 10.56 -0.59 8.91
CA PRO A 248 9.23 -0.57 9.51
C PRO A 248 9.24 -1.42 10.78
N VAL A 249 8.59 -0.95 11.84
CA VAL A 249 8.39 -1.68 13.09
C VAL A 249 6.89 -1.92 13.24
N PRO A 250 6.43 -3.16 13.45
CA PRO A 250 5.02 -3.39 13.69
C PRO A 250 4.65 -2.87 15.08
N VAL A 251 3.54 -2.14 15.18
CA VAL A 251 3.04 -1.58 16.44
C VAL A 251 2.01 -2.51 17.06
N GLY A 252 1.23 -3.17 16.22
CA GLY A 252 0.25 -4.15 16.66
C GLY A 252 -0.58 -4.70 15.51
N MET A 253 -1.31 -5.76 15.80
CA MET A 253 -2.19 -6.40 14.83
C MET A 253 -3.51 -6.83 15.45
N ALA A 254 -4.59 -6.69 14.67
CA ALA A 254 -5.88 -7.30 14.96
C ALA A 254 -6.08 -8.52 14.07
N VAL A 255 -6.62 -9.59 14.63
CA VAL A 255 -7.04 -10.78 13.90
C VAL A 255 -8.54 -10.94 14.05
N GLY A 256 -9.25 -11.05 12.92
CA GLY A 256 -10.69 -11.24 12.86
C GLY A 256 -11.17 -12.57 13.47
N PRO A 257 -12.48 -12.70 13.76
CA PRO A 257 -13.03 -13.90 14.39
C PRO A 257 -12.95 -15.16 13.52
N GLU A 258 -13.02 -15.04 12.19
CA GLU A 258 -12.89 -16.17 11.25
C GLU A 258 -11.52 -16.84 11.39
N ALA A 259 -10.45 -16.06 11.30
CA ALA A 259 -9.09 -16.56 11.44
C ALA A 259 -8.77 -17.05 12.87
N GLN A 260 -9.40 -16.48 13.89
CA GLN A 260 -9.30 -16.99 15.28
C GLN A 260 -9.96 -18.36 15.46
N ALA A 261 -11.09 -18.60 14.79
CA ALA A 261 -11.80 -19.87 14.87
C ALA A 261 -10.99 -21.00 14.23
N GLU A 262 -10.29 -20.74 13.11
CA GLU A 262 -9.42 -21.71 12.43
C GLU A 262 -8.28 -22.23 13.32
N ILE A 263 -7.79 -21.41 14.26
CA ILE A 263 -6.70 -21.77 15.19
C ILE A 263 -7.18 -22.23 16.57
N GLY A 264 -8.50 -22.37 16.77
CA GLY A 264 -9.06 -22.79 18.05
C GLY A 264 -8.85 -21.78 19.19
N ALA A 265 -8.56 -20.51 18.90
CA ALA A 265 -8.27 -19.47 19.89
C ALA A 265 -9.52 -18.91 20.61
N GLY A 266 -10.65 -19.63 20.56
CA GLY A 266 -11.93 -19.24 21.14
C GLY A 266 -12.81 -18.44 20.17
N THR A 267 -14.13 -18.66 20.24
CA THR A 267 -15.13 -18.08 19.34
C THR A 267 -15.80 -16.86 19.96
N SER A 268 -15.04 -15.84 20.36
CA SER A 268 -15.64 -14.64 20.98
C SER A 268 -16.55 -13.87 20.00
N GLY A 269 -16.50 -14.20 18.71
CA GLY A 269 -17.18 -13.48 17.63
C GLY A 269 -16.61 -12.08 17.38
N ARG A 270 -15.49 -11.74 18.04
CA ARG A 270 -14.84 -10.43 18.03
C ARG A 270 -13.39 -10.55 17.59
N ALA A 271 -12.87 -9.52 16.93
CA ALA A 271 -11.45 -9.41 16.65
C ALA A 271 -10.62 -9.35 17.93
N ARG A 272 -9.42 -9.94 17.88
CA ARG A 272 -8.45 -9.89 18.97
C ARG A 272 -7.27 -9.03 18.56
N TRP A 273 -6.99 -8.03 19.39
CA TRP A 273 -5.80 -7.18 19.27
C TRP A 273 -4.60 -7.81 19.97
N TYR A 274 -3.44 -7.70 19.34
CA TYR A 274 -2.13 -8.07 19.86
C TYR A 274 -1.24 -6.84 19.80
N ASP A 275 -0.84 -6.34 20.96
CA ASP A 275 0.28 -5.39 21.06
C ASP A 275 1.56 -6.14 20.69
N LEU A 276 2.32 -5.60 19.75
CA LEU A 276 3.58 -6.20 19.30
C LEU A 276 4.75 -5.47 19.95
N SER A 277 5.81 -6.22 20.23
CA SER A 277 7.02 -5.67 20.82
C SER A 277 7.63 -4.57 19.95
N ASP A 278 8.03 -3.47 20.58
CA ASP A 278 8.74 -2.40 19.91
C ASP A 278 10.07 -2.91 19.35
N GLY A 279 10.29 -2.73 18.04
CA GLY A 279 11.53 -3.05 17.36
C GLY A 279 11.45 -4.31 16.49
N PRO A 280 12.62 -4.89 16.12
CA PRO A 280 12.68 -6.04 15.22
C PRO A 280 11.97 -7.29 15.75
N GLU A 281 11.95 -7.47 17.07
CA GLU A 281 11.32 -8.62 17.75
C GLU A 281 9.81 -8.71 17.49
N GLY A 282 9.14 -7.56 17.31
CA GLY A 282 7.73 -7.52 16.92
C GLY A 282 7.44 -8.20 15.58
N TRP A 283 8.44 -8.29 14.68
CA TRP A 283 8.30 -9.05 13.44
C TRP A 283 8.31 -10.55 13.66
N GLU A 284 9.07 -11.05 14.62
CA GLU A 284 9.08 -12.48 14.98
C GLU A 284 7.77 -12.86 15.64
N GLU A 285 7.22 -12.00 16.49
CA GLU A 285 5.89 -12.15 17.08
C GLU A 285 4.79 -12.16 16.01
N PHE A 286 4.82 -11.18 15.10
CA PHE A 286 3.92 -11.12 13.96
C PHE A 286 4.00 -12.41 13.13
N ALA A 287 5.21 -12.84 12.75
CA ALA A 287 5.42 -14.04 11.96
C ALA A 287 4.89 -15.30 12.68
N ARG A 288 5.05 -15.39 14.01
CA ARG A 288 4.53 -16.48 14.83
C ARG A 288 3.00 -16.50 14.89
N ILE A 289 2.37 -15.32 15.01
CA ILE A 289 0.91 -15.20 14.98
C ILE A 289 0.40 -15.63 13.59
N VAL A 290 0.96 -15.07 12.52
CA VAL A 290 0.54 -15.38 11.14
C VAL A 290 0.78 -16.84 10.77
N SER A 291 1.90 -17.45 11.20
CA SER A 291 2.16 -18.86 10.92
C SER A 291 1.16 -19.78 11.63
N THR A 292 0.72 -19.39 12.84
CA THR A 292 -0.35 -20.10 13.56
C THR A 292 -1.67 -20.03 12.78
N LEU A 293 -1.99 -18.86 12.20
CA LEU A 293 -3.23 -18.62 11.43
C LEU A 293 -3.32 -19.42 10.12
N ARG A 294 -2.19 -19.79 9.50
CA ARG A 294 -2.21 -20.52 8.23
C ARG A 294 -2.51 -22.02 8.35
N GLY A 295 -2.58 -22.57 9.58
CA GLY A 295 -2.67 -24.00 9.82
C GLY A 295 -1.41 -24.77 9.36
N PRO A 296 -1.24 -26.04 9.73
CA PRO A 296 -0.20 -26.87 9.12
C PRO A 296 -0.53 -27.08 7.63
N ALA A 297 0.45 -26.81 6.77
CA ALA A 297 0.40 -27.08 5.34
C ALA A 297 0.22 -28.57 5.02
#